data_AF-A0A5N9DUF1-F1
#
_entry.id   AF-A0A5N9DUF1-F1
#
_cell.length_a   1.000
_cell.length_b   1.000
_cell.length_c   1.000
_cell.angle_alpha   90.00
_cell.angle_beta   90.00
_cell.angle_gamma   90.00
#
_symmetry.space_group_name_H-M   'P 1'
#
loop_
_entity.id
_entity.type
_entity.pdbx_description
1 polymer ?
#
loop_
_entity_poly.entity_id
_entity_poly.type
_entity_poly.pdbx_seq_one_letter_code
_entity_poly.pdbx_strand_id
1 'polypeptide(L)'
;MTTKIPARTSPFILSATVDFPDDVIYGTYTPELLNRMMVQLKEIGVTRIYWLYYGDLEKDSYWAGGNSTLDDPIFPYGQQTFRNIGEPLKAAVPFAHAHGLEIYGVLKPYNGGAACTYPEGASESGASNVLTRIGGPLMRTIPFLERYPDTRVQRRPIEIQTNNHNTKIRKIRLLKKDDSPTRVRGTDIQIWTSESNFKYKRKQIDFTVKETVEPAPREVRNYYGDIITKKGAPVRILTIEGLNLSDQYIAITTGLKGKGDFVNTAVGMVEAYGDGPDPLWVVVATRGAIWVLPRDFREYGLDFDCGLGTYETSFDDQNNQRDDSGNWKWMLAGGVIAFARGKNEYLAGTPCEAYPEVRRLWSGWAQRIIDSGVDGIDVRISAHGSLTNESSEYGYNKIIVDEFKQKYGKAPDASDTDMSLLAELRGEHFTSFIRETSKSIRSAGGKMQVHVHTEAFRRDPCHGQMMGFPDNIRFDWKSWVTEGLLDGVTFRTSWFEGLEDRPENPPFRSRLVNALDDPYAKESLATLVNAGIPAYLNRYFQRSVGDEEYLADLENVYLDERFAGFDLYEFSEMARANPEGTTLNSHQGRMEMVMGKAKKLGLV
;
A
#
# COMPACT_ATOMS: atom_id res chain seq x y z
N MET A 1 1.21 35.84 -27.71
CA MET A 1 2.67 35.91 -27.54
C MET A 1 3.09 34.67 -26.78
N THR A 2 3.74 33.71 -27.43
CA THR A 2 4.30 32.53 -26.77
C THR A 2 5.55 32.95 -26.01
N THR A 3 5.46 33.06 -24.69
CA THR A 3 6.62 33.23 -23.81
C THR A 3 7.57 32.06 -24.02
N LYS A 4 8.80 32.34 -24.44
CA LYS A 4 9.83 31.32 -24.65
C LYS A 4 10.23 30.75 -23.30
N ILE A 5 10.02 29.46 -23.07
CA ILE A 5 10.43 28.78 -21.85
C ILE A 5 11.97 28.81 -21.79
N PRO A 6 12.58 29.22 -20.67
CA PRO A 6 14.03 29.28 -20.54
C PRO A 6 14.65 27.90 -20.72
N ALA A 7 15.80 27.84 -21.39
CA ALA A 7 16.58 26.60 -21.51
C ALA A 7 17.27 26.28 -20.19
N ARG A 8 17.31 25.00 -19.82
CA ARG A 8 18.00 24.55 -18.60
C ARG A 8 19.51 24.58 -18.77
N THR A 9 20.19 24.71 -17.63
CA THR A 9 21.66 24.67 -17.56
C THR A 9 22.22 23.25 -17.47
N SER A 10 21.39 22.27 -17.08
CA SER A 10 21.72 20.86 -16.99
C SER A 10 20.79 19.99 -17.85
N PRO A 11 21.23 18.78 -18.28
CA PRO A 11 20.34 17.81 -18.91
C PRO A 11 19.14 17.48 -18.02
N PHE A 12 17.97 17.33 -18.63
CA PHE A 12 16.75 16.91 -17.96
C PHE A 12 16.33 15.53 -18.47
N ILE A 13 16.04 14.61 -17.56
CA ILE A 13 15.61 13.25 -17.90
C ILE A 13 14.09 13.19 -17.81
N LEU A 14 13.44 12.96 -18.94
CA LEU A 14 12.08 12.48 -18.95
C LEU A 14 12.14 10.94 -18.91
N SER A 15 11.52 10.35 -17.90
CA SER A 15 11.43 8.89 -17.77
C SER A 15 9.99 8.40 -17.76
N ALA A 16 9.81 7.09 -17.93
CA ALA A 16 8.51 6.44 -17.74
C ALA A 16 8.66 5.20 -16.86
N THR A 17 7.72 4.98 -15.94
CA THR A 17 7.66 3.76 -15.15
C THR A 17 6.69 2.75 -15.75
N VAL A 18 7.16 1.51 -15.91
CA VAL A 18 6.39 0.35 -16.37
C VAL A 18 6.07 -0.53 -15.17
N ASP A 19 4.79 -0.60 -14.79
CA ASP A 19 4.26 -1.54 -13.80
C ASP A 19 3.62 -2.72 -14.54
N PHE A 20 4.46 -3.65 -14.99
CA PHE A 20 4.08 -4.63 -16.01
C PHE A 20 2.84 -5.49 -15.69
N PRO A 21 2.53 -5.87 -14.43
CA PRO A 21 1.25 -6.47 -14.08
C PRO A 21 0.06 -5.65 -14.56
N ASP A 22 0.08 -4.32 -14.44
CA ASP A 22 -1.01 -3.45 -14.86
C ASP A 22 -1.07 -3.33 -16.40
N ASP A 23 0.07 -3.41 -17.08
CA ASP A 23 0.15 -3.42 -18.54
C ASP A 23 -0.52 -4.65 -19.16
N VAL A 24 -0.31 -5.84 -18.59
CA VAL A 24 -0.88 -7.10 -19.09
C VAL A 24 -2.36 -7.31 -18.73
N ILE A 25 -2.97 -6.37 -18.01
CA ILE A 25 -4.44 -6.34 -17.84
C ILE A 25 -5.13 -6.04 -19.18
N TYR A 26 -4.51 -5.20 -20.01
CA TYR A 26 -5.19 -4.59 -21.15
C TYR A 26 -4.90 -5.27 -22.50
N GLY A 27 -3.75 -5.90 -22.65
CA GLY A 27 -3.41 -6.60 -23.90
C GLY A 27 -2.18 -7.50 -23.80
N THR A 28 -1.98 -8.28 -24.86
CA THR A 28 -0.85 -9.20 -24.98
C THR A 28 0.41 -8.45 -25.43
N TYR A 29 1.58 -8.77 -24.88
CA TYR A 29 2.85 -8.25 -25.39
C TYR A 29 3.60 -9.29 -26.25
N THR A 30 4.21 -8.80 -27.32
CA THR A 30 5.13 -9.54 -28.22
C THR A 30 6.46 -8.78 -28.31
N PRO A 31 7.53 -9.39 -28.83
CA PRO A 31 8.79 -8.68 -29.10
C PRO A 31 8.59 -7.43 -29.98
N GLU A 32 7.74 -7.52 -31.01
CA GLU A 32 7.42 -6.39 -31.90
C GLU A 32 6.68 -5.27 -31.18
N LEU A 33 5.76 -5.61 -30.26
CA LEU A 33 5.04 -4.63 -29.48
C LEU A 33 5.95 -3.95 -28.45
N LEU A 34 6.84 -4.70 -27.78
CA LEU A 34 7.86 -4.12 -26.91
C LEU A 34 8.77 -3.16 -27.67
N ASN A 35 9.24 -3.55 -28.86
CA ASN A 35 10.02 -2.66 -29.71
C ASN A 35 9.24 -1.38 -30.04
N ARG A 36 7.96 -1.50 -30.39
CA ARG A 36 7.09 -0.34 -30.66
C ARG A 36 6.89 0.55 -29.43
N MET A 37 6.75 -0.05 -28.25
CA MET A 37 6.69 0.69 -26.99
C MET A 37 7.94 1.55 -26.79
N MET A 38 9.14 1.00 -27.04
CA MET A 38 10.39 1.77 -26.95
C MET A 38 10.42 2.93 -27.95
N VAL A 39 9.99 2.69 -29.20
CA VAL A 39 9.88 3.74 -30.22
C VAL A 39 8.94 4.86 -29.76
N GLN A 40 7.73 4.52 -29.30
CA GLN A 40 6.75 5.52 -28.88
C GLN A 40 7.21 6.30 -27.64
N LEU A 41 7.85 5.65 -26.67
CA LEU A 41 8.46 6.32 -25.53
C LEU A 41 9.55 7.31 -25.98
N LYS A 42 10.44 6.89 -26.90
CA LYS A 42 11.47 7.76 -27.46
C LYS A 42 10.87 8.97 -28.19
N GLU A 43 9.80 8.77 -28.97
CA GLU A 43 9.11 9.82 -29.73
C GLU A 43 8.49 10.90 -28.83
N ILE A 44 8.11 10.57 -27.59
CA ILE A 44 7.60 11.55 -26.62
C ILE A 44 8.71 12.18 -25.75
N GLY A 45 9.97 11.84 -26.01
CA GLY A 45 11.14 12.43 -25.34
C GLY A 45 11.64 11.65 -24.13
N VAL A 46 11.10 10.46 -23.87
CA VAL A 46 11.63 9.60 -22.81
C VAL A 46 13.04 9.17 -23.17
N THR A 47 13.94 9.25 -22.19
CA THR A 47 15.34 8.81 -22.31
C THR A 47 15.71 7.72 -21.31
N ARG A 48 14.89 7.49 -20.28
CA ARG A 48 15.05 6.41 -19.30
C ARG A 48 13.73 5.69 -19.01
N ILE A 49 13.78 4.39 -18.84
CA ILE A 49 12.66 3.56 -18.39
C ILE A 49 12.97 3.02 -16.99
N TYR A 50 12.00 3.13 -16.09
CA TYR A 50 12.00 2.41 -14.81
C TYR A 50 11.06 1.22 -14.93
N TRP A 51 11.60 0.01 -14.88
CA TRP A 51 10.83 -1.21 -15.10
C TRP A 51 10.68 -1.99 -13.79
N LEU A 52 9.45 -2.12 -13.28
CA LEU A 52 9.20 -2.85 -12.04
C LEU A 52 9.46 -4.35 -12.23
N TYR A 53 10.38 -4.87 -11.44
CA TYR A 53 10.78 -6.28 -11.48
C TYR A 53 9.95 -7.11 -10.50
N TYR A 54 9.34 -8.17 -11.03
CA TYR A 54 8.47 -9.09 -10.29
C TYR A 54 9.04 -10.52 -10.21
N GLY A 55 10.32 -10.71 -10.53
CA GLY A 55 10.95 -12.03 -10.55
C GLY A 55 10.91 -12.69 -11.93
N ASP A 56 11.75 -13.71 -12.11
CA ASP A 56 11.81 -14.50 -13.35
C ASP A 56 10.60 -15.42 -13.49
N LEU A 57 10.33 -15.96 -14.69
CA LEU A 57 9.25 -16.93 -14.90
C LEU A 57 9.60 -18.34 -14.38
N GLU A 58 9.89 -18.41 -13.09
CA GLU A 58 10.20 -19.63 -12.35
C GLU A 58 9.09 -19.93 -11.35
N LYS A 59 8.99 -21.19 -10.89
CA LYS A 59 7.94 -21.63 -9.96
C LYS A 59 7.90 -20.83 -8.64
N ASP A 60 8.97 -20.09 -8.33
CA ASP A 60 9.19 -19.42 -7.06
C ASP A 60 9.03 -17.89 -7.13
N SER A 61 8.66 -17.33 -8.28
CA SER A 61 8.50 -15.89 -8.46
C SER A 61 7.07 -15.40 -8.21
N TYR A 62 6.88 -14.08 -8.22
CA TYR A 62 5.55 -13.47 -8.16
C TYR A 62 4.61 -14.03 -9.24
N TRP A 63 5.15 -14.30 -10.42
CA TRP A 63 4.39 -14.83 -11.54
C TRP A 63 3.91 -16.27 -11.34
N ALA A 64 4.36 -16.97 -10.29
CA ALA A 64 4.02 -18.37 -9.99
C ALA A 64 3.34 -18.56 -8.61
N GLY A 65 3.03 -17.48 -7.88
CA GLY A 65 2.35 -17.51 -6.57
C GLY A 65 0.93 -18.09 -6.59
N GLY A 66 0.34 -18.36 -5.42
CA GLY A 66 -1.08 -18.76 -5.32
C GLY A 66 -2.01 -17.74 -6.01
N ASN A 67 -2.91 -18.23 -6.88
CA ASN A 67 -3.62 -17.43 -7.90
C ASN A 67 -2.66 -16.51 -8.67
N SER A 68 -1.64 -17.13 -9.28
CA SER A 68 -0.58 -16.48 -10.03
C SER A 68 -1.12 -15.49 -11.06
N THR A 69 -0.36 -14.46 -11.42
CA THR A 69 -0.70 -13.60 -12.57
C THR A 69 -0.94 -14.42 -13.85
N LEU A 70 -0.35 -15.62 -13.95
CA LEU A 70 -0.60 -16.52 -15.07
C LEU A 70 -2.03 -17.07 -15.07
N ASP A 71 -2.64 -17.35 -13.93
CA ASP A 71 -3.97 -17.98 -13.87
C ASP A 71 -5.07 -17.06 -13.29
N ASP A 72 -4.69 -15.86 -12.85
CA ASP A 72 -5.59 -14.86 -12.27
C ASP A 72 -6.42 -14.17 -13.38
N PRO A 73 -7.76 -14.23 -13.32
CA PRO A 73 -8.65 -13.55 -14.27
C PRO A 73 -8.44 -12.04 -14.39
N ILE A 74 -7.80 -11.39 -13.42
CA ILE A 74 -7.46 -9.97 -13.47
C ILE A 74 -6.38 -9.68 -14.54
N PHE A 75 -5.55 -10.66 -14.87
CA PHE A 75 -4.46 -10.52 -15.85
C PHE A 75 -4.69 -11.44 -17.07
N PRO A 76 -5.78 -11.24 -17.82
CA PRO A 76 -6.21 -12.20 -18.85
C PRO A 76 -5.19 -12.39 -19.98
N TYR A 77 -4.26 -11.46 -20.17
CA TYR A 77 -3.23 -11.52 -21.21
C TYR A 77 -1.84 -11.92 -20.68
N GLY A 78 -1.73 -12.22 -19.38
CA GLY A 78 -0.47 -12.62 -18.75
C GLY A 78 0.13 -13.85 -19.42
N GLN A 79 -0.57 -14.99 -19.44
CA GLN A 79 -0.03 -16.24 -19.99
C GLN A 79 0.52 -16.10 -21.40
N GLN A 80 -0.27 -15.49 -22.30
CA GLN A 80 0.12 -15.35 -23.69
C GLN A 80 1.33 -14.42 -23.82
N THR A 81 1.35 -13.32 -23.07
CA THR A 81 2.50 -12.41 -23.00
C THR A 81 3.77 -13.16 -22.62
N PHE A 82 3.75 -13.89 -21.50
CA PHE A 82 4.94 -14.59 -21.02
C PHE A 82 5.41 -15.71 -21.95
N ARG A 83 4.50 -16.38 -22.69
CA ARG A 83 4.89 -17.30 -23.76
C ARG A 83 5.61 -16.59 -24.91
N ASN A 84 5.21 -15.36 -25.23
CA ASN A 84 5.78 -14.60 -26.33
C ASN A 84 7.15 -14.00 -26.01
N ILE A 85 7.32 -13.44 -24.81
CA ILE A 85 8.49 -12.62 -24.47
C ILE A 85 9.36 -13.20 -23.34
N GLY A 86 8.88 -14.19 -22.58
CA GLY A 86 9.57 -14.65 -21.39
C GLY A 86 9.53 -13.62 -20.26
N GLU A 87 10.63 -13.49 -19.50
CA GLU A 87 10.73 -12.52 -18.41
C GLU A 87 10.70 -11.08 -18.97
N PRO A 88 9.75 -10.22 -18.56
CA PRO A 88 9.50 -8.94 -19.22
C PRO A 88 10.66 -7.95 -19.20
N LEU A 89 11.39 -7.80 -18.09
CA LEU A 89 12.52 -6.87 -18.02
C LEU A 89 13.63 -7.29 -18.99
N LYS A 90 14.04 -8.54 -18.93
CA LYS A 90 15.05 -9.15 -19.81
C LYS A 90 14.66 -9.03 -21.28
N ALA A 91 13.37 -9.17 -21.60
CA ALA A 91 12.87 -8.99 -22.95
C ALA A 91 12.93 -7.53 -23.42
N ALA A 92 12.69 -6.58 -22.52
CA ALA A 92 12.66 -5.15 -22.82
C ALA A 92 14.05 -4.53 -23.01
N VAL A 93 15.07 -4.97 -22.25
CA VAL A 93 16.41 -4.36 -22.26
C VAL A 93 17.01 -4.23 -23.67
N PRO A 94 17.07 -5.28 -24.52
CA PRO A 94 17.67 -5.15 -25.85
C PRO A 94 16.97 -4.13 -26.74
N PHE A 95 15.64 -4.00 -26.63
CA PHE A 95 14.89 -3.01 -27.38
C PHE A 95 15.12 -1.59 -26.85
N ALA A 96 15.18 -1.41 -25.53
CA ALA A 96 15.50 -0.12 -24.94
C ALA A 96 16.88 0.38 -25.41
N HIS A 97 17.89 -0.50 -25.37
CA HIS A 97 19.25 -0.17 -25.82
C HIS A 97 19.34 0.10 -27.32
N ALA A 98 18.63 -0.65 -28.18
CA ALA A 98 18.52 -0.34 -29.61
C ALA A 98 17.91 1.06 -29.87
N HIS A 99 16.99 1.45 -28.98
CA HIS A 99 16.40 2.79 -28.75
C HIS A 99 17.34 3.93 -28.33
N GLY A 100 18.54 3.60 -27.83
CA GLY A 100 19.34 4.54 -27.06
C GLY A 100 18.58 5.07 -25.83
N LEU A 101 17.79 4.22 -25.18
CA LEU A 101 17.12 4.47 -23.90
C LEU A 101 17.91 3.79 -22.78
N GLU A 102 18.09 4.48 -21.65
CA GLU A 102 18.50 3.82 -20.41
C GLU A 102 17.33 3.00 -19.85
N ILE A 103 17.59 1.87 -19.20
CA ILE A 103 16.58 1.07 -18.52
C ILE A 103 17.08 0.62 -17.15
N TYR A 104 16.26 0.87 -16.12
CA TYR A 104 16.55 0.56 -14.73
C TYR A 104 15.58 -0.51 -14.26
N GLY A 105 16.09 -1.54 -13.58
CA GLY A 105 15.23 -2.48 -12.87
C GLY A 105 14.83 -1.91 -11.52
N VAL A 106 13.52 -1.77 -11.28
CA VAL A 106 13.00 -1.30 -10.01
C VAL A 106 12.65 -2.48 -9.12
N LEU A 107 13.37 -2.63 -8.01
CA LEU A 107 13.16 -3.69 -7.03
C LEU A 107 12.26 -3.19 -5.90
N LYS A 108 11.24 -4.00 -5.52
CA LYS A 108 10.37 -3.74 -4.37
C LYS A 108 10.56 -4.82 -3.29
N PRO A 109 11.56 -4.71 -2.40
CA PRO A 109 11.94 -5.80 -1.49
C PRO A 109 10.81 -6.27 -0.58
N TYR A 110 9.99 -5.32 -0.09
CA TYR A 110 8.89 -5.62 0.82
C TYR A 110 7.62 -6.11 0.13
N ASN A 111 7.56 -6.10 -1.21
CA ASN A 111 6.35 -6.43 -1.96
C ASN A 111 6.23 -7.94 -2.23
N GLY A 112 6.08 -8.72 -1.16
CA GLY A 112 5.92 -10.18 -1.25
C GLY A 112 4.48 -10.65 -1.46
N GLY A 113 3.51 -9.75 -1.53
CA GLY A 113 2.10 -10.08 -1.75
C GLY A 113 1.18 -8.87 -1.61
N ALA A 114 -0.12 -9.10 -1.69
CA ALA A 114 -1.16 -8.12 -1.44
C ALA A 114 -1.85 -8.39 -0.09
N ALA A 115 -2.24 -7.32 0.62
CA ALA A 115 -2.87 -7.45 1.94
C ALA A 115 -4.32 -7.95 1.91
N CYS A 116 -4.94 -8.05 0.72
CA CYS A 116 -6.33 -8.47 0.55
C CYS A 116 -6.50 -9.98 0.66
N THR A 117 -7.69 -10.38 1.11
CA THR A 117 -8.06 -11.78 1.34
C THR A 117 -9.24 -12.22 0.48
N TYR A 118 -9.33 -13.51 0.14
CA TYR A 118 -10.63 -14.11 -0.16
C TYR A 118 -11.35 -14.43 1.17
N PRO A 119 -12.68 -14.27 1.27
CA PRO A 119 -13.40 -14.72 2.46
C PRO A 119 -13.20 -16.23 2.69
N GLU A 120 -12.93 -16.68 3.92
CA GLU A 120 -12.59 -18.10 4.20
C GLU A 120 -13.54 -19.13 3.58
N GLY A 121 -14.86 -18.84 3.54
CA GLY A 121 -15.86 -19.73 2.96
C GLY A 121 -16.11 -19.59 1.46
N ALA A 122 -15.41 -18.68 0.77
CA ALA A 122 -15.54 -18.49 -0.67
C ALA A 122 -14.88 -19.66 -1.44
N SER A 123 -15.37 -19.95 -2.64
CA SER A 123 -14.83 -21.02 -3.49
C SER A 123 -13.36 -20.83 -3.84
N GLU A 124 -12.96 -19.58 -4.03
CA GLU A 124 -11.62 -19.14 -4.42
C GLU A 124 -10.60 -19.44 -3.31
N SER A 125 -11.04 -19.49 -2.06
CA SER A 125 -10.20 -19.80 -0.90
C SER A 125 -9.64 -21.22 -0.91
N GLY A 126 -10.28 -22.15 -1.63
CA GLY A 126 -9.80 -23.52 -1.80
C GLY A 126 -8.70 -23.67 -2.86
N ALA A 127 -8.50 -22.67 -3.72
CA ALA A 127 -7.48 -22.66 -4.77
C ALA A 127 -6.18 -21.96 -4.35
N SER A 128 -6.24 -21.08 -3.35
CA SER A 128 -5.09 -20.37 -2.79
C SER A 128 -4.34 -21.24 -1.79
N ASN A 129 -3.11 -21.65 -2.10
CA ASN A 129 -2.28 -22.38 -1.17
C ASN A 129 -1.56 -21.44 -0.16
N VAL A 130 -1.67 -21.83 1.11
CA VAL A 130 -0.79 -21.63 2.27
C VAL A 130 -0.97 -20.38 3.17
N LEU A 131 -0.98 -19.14 2.68
CA LEU A 131 -0.93 -17.99 3.59
C LEU A 131 -2.30 -17.42 3.96
N THR A 132 -2.65 -17.52 5.25
CA THR A 132 -3.90 -16.99 5.81
C THR A 132 -3.67 -15.87 6.80
N ARG A 133 -4.67 -15.01 6.93
CA ARG A 133 -4.85 -14.04 8.02
C ARG A 133 -6.32 -14.07 8.45
N ILE A 134 -6.66 -13.38 9.53
CA ILE A 134 -8.07 -13.23 9.91
C ILE A 134 -8.82 -12.58 8.75
N GLY A 135 -9.90 -13.22 8.29
CA GLY A 135 -10.65 -12.84 7.09
C GLY A 135 -10.54 -13.87 5.97
N GLY A 136 -9.40 -14.56 5.86
CA GLY A 136 -9.19 -15.69 4.96
C GLY A 136 -7.80 -15.74 4.31
N PRO A 137 -7.62 -16.59 3.29
CA PRO A 137 -6.36 -16.69 2.58
C PRO A 137 -6.05 -15.41 1.80
N LEU A 138 -4.78 -15.06 1.76
CA LEU A 138 -4.29 -13.94 0.97
C LEU A 138 -4.53 -14.21 -0.52
N MET A 139 -4.95 -13.18 -1.24
CA MET A 139 -5.26 -13.33 -2.66
C MET A 139 -4.01 -13.53 -3.51
N ARG A 140 -2.89 -12.92 -3.11
CA ARG A 140 -1.63 -12.96 -3.87
C ARG A 140 -0.44 -12.94 -2.92
N THR A 141 0.42 -13.94 -3.03
CA THR A 141 1.69 -14.04 -2.30
C THR A 141 2.75 -14.69 -3.17
N ILE A 142 4.00 -14.28 -3.01
CA ILE A 142 5.11 -14.99 -3.65
C ILE A 142 5.29 -16.37 -2.99
N PRO A 143 5.64 -17.41 -3.75
CA PRO A 143 5.85 -18.77 -3.23
C PRO A 143 6.89 -18.86 -2.11
N PHE A 144 7.85 -17.94 -2.08
CA PHE A 144 8.82 -17.85 -0.99
C PHE A 144 8.12 -17.67 0.36
N LEU A 145 7.14 -16.77 0.47
CA LEU A 145 6.44 -16.53 1.73
C LEU A 145 5.51 -17.68 2.10
N GLU A 146 4.99 -18.42 1.13
CA GLU A 146 4.23 -19.65 1.38
C GLU A 146 5.11 -20.75 1.99
N ARG A 147 6.36 -20.87 1.54
CA ARG A 147 7.33 -21.83 2.11
C ARG A 147 7.94 -21.37 3.43
N TYR A 148 8.07 -20.06 3.61
CA TYR A 148 8.73 -19.45 4.76
C TYR A 148 7.81 -18.42 5.44
N PRO A 149 6.61 -18.83 5.92
CA PRO A 149 5.59 -17.91 6.45
C PRO A 149 6.08 -17.06 7.62
N ASP A 150 6.96 -17.61 8.46
CA ASP A 150 7.47 -16.97 9.69
C ASP A 150 8.57 -15.93 9.43
N THR A 151 8.98 -15.78 8.16
CA THR A 151 9.93 -14.75 7.73
C THR A 151 9.26 -13.41 7.45
N ARG A 152 7.92 -13.34 7.51
CA ARG A 152 7.17 -12.09 7.40
C ARG A 152 7.36 -11.21 8.64
N VAL A 153 7.18 -9.90 8.50
CA VAL A 153 7.24 -8.96 9.62
C VAL A 153 6.22 -9.36 10.69
N GLN A 154 6.71 -9.67 11.89
CA GLN A 154 5.91 -10.25 12.97
C GLN A 154 5.41 -9.17 13.93
N ARG A 155 4.20 -9.38 14.44
CA ARG A 155 3.59 -8.58 15.51
C ARG A 155 4.36 -8.76 16.81
N ARG A 156 4.35 -7.74 17.67
CA ARG A 156 4.84 -7.86 19.05
C ARG A 156 4.19 -9.06 19.74
N PRO A 157 4.95 -9.83 20.55
CA PRO A 157 4.39 -10.89 21.36
C PRO A 157 3.23 -10.37 22.20
N ILE A 158 2.12 -11.06 22.08
CA ILE A 158 0.90 -10.78 22.83
C ILE A 158 0.91 -11.71 24.04
N GLU A 159 0.73 -11.16 25.25
CA GLU A 159 0.31 -12.01 26.37
C GLU A 159 -1.04 -12.60 26.00
N ILE A 160 -1.04 -13.90 25.71
CA ILE A 160 -2.21 -14.61 25.21
C ILE A 160 -3.34 -14.39 26.21
N GLN A 161 -4.40 -13.67 25.83
CA GLN A 161 -5.71 -13.86 26.43
C GLN A 161 -6.12 -15.29 26.07
N THR A 162 -5.67 -16.25 26.88
CA THR A 162 -5.91 -17.67 26.68
C THR A 162 -7.41 -17.86 26.47
N ASN A 163 -7.78 -18.39 25.30
CA ASN A 163 -9.15 -18.67 24.83
C ASN A 163 -9.90 -17.58 24.04
N ASN A 164 -9.29 -16.44 23.68
CA ASN A 164 -10.01 -15.38 22.94
C ASN A 164 -10.80 -15.89 21.71
N HIS A 165 -10.26 -16.84 20.93
CA HIS A 165 -10.95 -17.40 19.77
C HIS A 165 -12.27 -18.14 20.09
N ASN A 166 -12.32 -18.82 21.25
CA ASN A 166 -13.45 -19.65 21.68
C ASN A 166 -14.39 -18.92 22.66
N THR A 167 -13.99 -17.76 23.15
CA THR A 167 -14.80 -16.96 24.06
C THR A 167 -16.05 -16.45 23.35
N LYS A 168 -17.22 -16.79 23.91
CA LYS A 168 -18.50 -16.29 23.40
C LYS A 168 -18.61 -14.80 23.67
N ILE A 169 -19.13 -14.05 22.70
CA ILE A 169 -19.37 -12.63 22.86
C ILE A 169 -20.69 -12.44 23.61
N ARG A 170 -20.61 -11.81 24.79
CA ARG A 170 -21.74 -11.54 25.69
C ARG A 170 -22.26 -10.12 25.58
N LYS A 171 -21.37 -9.21 25.23
CA LYS A 171 -21.63 -7.77 25.20
C LYS A 171 -20.81 -7.14 24.09
N ILE A 172 -21.40 -6.17 23.42
CA ILE A 172 -20.72 -5.32 22.43
C ILE A 172 -20.97 -3.87 22.81
N ARG A 173 -19.93 -3.04 22.77
CA ARG A 173 -20.05 -1.60 22.94
C ARG A 173 -19.75 -0.92 21.61
N LEU A 174 -20.64 -0.02 21.21
CA LEU A 174 -20.42 0.91 20.11
C LEU A 174 -20.15 2.30 20.70
N LEU A 175 -18.99 2.86 20.42
CA LEU A 175 -18.52 4.14 20.93
C LEU A 175 -18.59 5.18 19.82
N LYS A 176 -19.38 6.23 20.02
CA LYS A 176 -19.39 7.42 19.17
C LYS A 176 -18.15 8.27 19.48
N LYS A 177 -17.71 9.10 18.53
CA LYS A 177 -16.55 9.96 18.76
C LYS A 177 -16.74 11.07 19.80
N ASP A 178 -17.99 11.39 20.14
CA ASP A 178 -18.42 12.44 21.07
C ASP A 178 -19.74 12.05 21.78
N ASP A 179 -20.26 12.92 22.64
CA ASP A 179 -21.49 12.71 23.42
C ASP A 179 -22.77 13.27 22.78
N SER A 180 -22.72 13.76 21.54
CA SER A 180 -23.90 14.30 20.87
C SER A 180 -25.00 13.22 20.76
N PRO A 181 -26.29 13.59 20.76
CA PRO A 181 -27.38 12.66 20.51
C PRO A 181 -27.16 11.87 19.21
N THR A 182 -27.72 10.65 19.15
CA THR A 182 -27.76 9.84 17.93
C THR A 182 -29.19 9.42 17.63
N ARG A 183 -29.49 9.22 16.35
CA ARG A 183 -30.75 8.63 15.88
C ARG A 183 -30.82 7.11 16.05
N VAL A 184 -29.70 6.44 16.32
CA VAL A 184 -29.64 4.99 16.44
C VAL A 184 -30.36 4.53 17.70
N ARG A 185 -31.41 3.72 17.54
CA ARG A 185 -32.11 3.06 18.64
C ARG A 185 -31.81 1.57 18.62
N GLY A 186 -32.04 0.89 19.74
CA GLY A 186 -31.82 -0.56 19.82
C GLY A 186 -32.61 -1.37 18.79
N THR A 187 -33.81 -0.91 18.41
CA THR A 187 -34.63 -1.53 17.35
C THR A 187 -34.06 -1.38 15.95
N ASP A 188 -33.13 -0.44 15.74
CA ASP A 188 -32.52 -0.18 14.44
C ASP A 188 -31.27 -1.06 14.21
N ILE A 189 -30.69 -1.60 15.29
CA ILE A 189 -29.46 -2.42 15.27
C ILE A 189 -29.76 -3.83 14.74
N GLN A 190 -28.89 -4.30 13.85
CA GLN A 190 -28.93 -5.64 13.29
C GLN A 190 -27.60 -6.34 13.53
N ILE A 191 -27.67 -7.56 14.06
CA ILE A 191 -26.50 -8.41 14.29
C ILE A 191 -26.50 -9.49 13.21
N TRP A 192 -25.36 -9.58 12.53
CA TRP A 192 -25.09 -10.56 11.50
C TRP A 192 -23.83 -11.32 11.87
N THR A 193 -23.77 -12.60 11.52
CA THR A 193 -22.59 -13.41 11.81
C THR A 193 -22.25 -14.35 10.67
N SER A 194 -20.99 -14.76 10.63
CA SER A 194 -20.50 -15.82 9.75
C SER A 194 -19.43 -16.63 10.48
N GLU A 195 -19.42 -17.94 10.25
CA GLU A 195 -18.34 -18.80 10.74
C GLU A 195 -17.06 -18.63 9.91
N SER A 196 -17.17 -18.20 8.64
CA SER A 196 -16.10 -18.28 7.65
C SER A 196 -15.94 -16.99 6.83
N ASN A 197 -16.32 -15.84 7.39
CA ASN A 197 -16.37 -14.54 6.71
C ASN A 197 -17.19 -14.54 5.39
N PHE A 198 -17.96 -15.59 5.11
CA PHE A 198 -18.67 -15.77 3.85
C PHE A 198 -20.17 -15.77 4.10
N LYS A 199 -20.92 -15.01 3.31
CA LYS A 199 -22.40 -14.94 3.33
C LYS A 199 -22.99 -14.83 4.74
N TYR A 200 -22.81 -13.66 5.35
CA TYR A 200 -23.24 -13.43 6.72
C TYR A 200 -24.77 -13.59 6.85
N LYS A 201 -25.19 -14.17 7.98
CA LYS A 201 -26.60 -14.41 8.29
C LYS A 201 -27.05 -13.51 9.42
N ARG A 202 -28.19 -12.85 9.24
CA ARG A 202 -28.83 -12.07 10.31
C ARG A 202 -29.26 -13.02 11.42
N LYS A 203 -28.89 -12.71 12.66
CA LYS A 203 -29.36 -13.44 13.83
C LYS A 203 -30.56 -12.73 14.43
N GLN A 204 -31.59 -13.50 14.75
CA GLN A 204 -32.71 -13.04 15.57
C GLN A 204 -32.35 -13.31 17.03
N ILE A 205 -31.96 -12.26 17.74
CA ILE A 205 -31.49 -12.34 19.13
C ILE A 205 -32.25 -11.29 19.91
N ASP A 206 -32.80 -11.72 21.04
CA ASP A 206 -33.34 -10.80 22.03
C ASP A 206 -32.17 -10.19 22.80
N PHE A 207 -31.79 -8.97 22.43
CA PHE A 207 -30.76 -8.20 23.12
C PHE A 207 -31.36 -6.90 23.67
N THR A 208 -30.70 -6.35 24.69
CA THR A 208 -31.02 -5.03 25.22
C THR A 208 -29.95 -4.04 24.83
N VAL A 209 -30.34 -2.78 24.62
CA VAL A 209 -29.39 -1.69 24.37
C VAL A 209 -29.50 -0.68 25.50
N LYS A 210 -28.38 -0.45 26.18
CA LYS A 210 -28.22 0.59 27.17
C LYS A 210 -27.39 1.72 26.57
N GLU A 211 -27.92 2.92 26.60
CA GLU A 211 -27.23 4.13 26.15
C GLU A 211 -26.66 4.87 27.36
N THR A 212 -25.37 5.22 27.30
CA THR A 212 -24.65 5.96 28.34
C THR A 212 -23.78 7.05 27.72
N VAL A 213 -23.43 8.05 28.52
CA VAL A 213 -22.31 8.95 28.23
C VAL A 213 -21.23 8.64 29.25
N GLU A 214 -20.05 8.27 28.76
CA GLU A 214 -18.92 7.85 29.58
C GLU A 214 -17.63 8.54 29.12
N PRO A 215 -16.60 8.65 29.99
CA PRO A 215 -15.29 9.10 29.53
C PRO A 215 -14.69 8.12 28.52
N ALA A 216 -14.17 8.62 27.41
CA ALA A 216 -13.52 7.81 26.38
C ALA A 216 -12.32 7.04 26.98
N PRO A 217 -12.23 5.72 26.80
CA PRO A 217 -11.18 4.92 27.44
C PRO A 217 -9.78 5.20 26.85
N ARG A 218 -9.72 5.71 25.61
CA ARG A 218 -8.50 5.96 24.86
C ARG A 218 -8.63 7.16 23.93
N GLU A 219 -7.49 7.66 23.48
CA GLU A 219 -7.43 8.58 22.35
C GLU A 219 -7.68 7.78 21.06
N VAL A 220 -8.44 8.38 20.14
CA VAL A 220 -8.68 7.83 18.80
C VAL A 220 -8.23 8.86 17.78
N ARG A 221 -7.34 8.43 16.89
CA ARG A 221 -6.91 9.19 15.72
C ARG A 221 -7.50 8.58 14.46
N ASN A 222 -7.85 9.45 13.51
CA ASN A 222 -8.28 9.01 12.20
C ASN A 222 -7.08 8.72 11.27
N TYR A 223 -7.38 8.24 10.08
CA TYR A 223 -6.43 7.95 9.00
C TYR A 223 -5.46 9.11 8.71
N TYR A 224 -5.92 10.36 8.88
CA TYR A 224 -5.17 11.58 8.59
C TYR A 224 -4.31 12.07 9.77
N GLY A 225 -4.41 11.42 10.94
CA GLY A 225 -3.68 11.77 12.16
C GLY A 225 -4.44 12.70 13.11
N ASP A 226 -5.66 13.14 12.74
CA ASP A 226 -6.46 14.02 13.57
C ASP A 226 -6.97 13.27 14.80
N ILE A 227 -6.86 13.90 15.98
CA ILE A 227 -7.52 13.39 17.18
C ILE A 227 -9.02 13.63 17.04
N ILE A 228 -9.79 12.57 16.84
CA ILE A 228 -11.26 12.66 16.72
C ILE A 228 -11.97 12.38 18.05
N THR A 229 -11.29 11.71 18.97
CA THR A 229 -11.75 11.48 20.35
C THR A 229 -10.55 11.55 21.28
N LYS A 230 -10.58 12.47 22.25
CA LYS A 230 -9.54 12.57 23.29
C LYS A 230 -9.83 11.57 24.40
N LYS A 231 -8.79 10.94 24.96
CA LYS A 231 -8.94 10.12 26.17
C LYS A 231 -9.61 10.93 27.29
N GLY A 232 -10.63 10.36 27.92
CA GLY A 232 -11.39 10.98 29.00
C GLY A 232 -12.47 11.97 28.55
N ALA A 233 -12.57 12.33 27.26
CA ALA A 233 -13.66 13.14 26.75
C ALA A 233 -15.01 12.39 26.86
N PRO A 234 -16.13 13.08 27.10
CA PRO A 234 -17.43 12.42 27.14
C PRO A 234 -17.77 11.86 25.76
N VAL A 235 -18.12 10.58 25.70
CA VAL A 235 -18.54 9.87 24.50
C VAL A 235 -19.84 9.12 24.76
N ARG A 236 -20.71 9.10 23.75
CA ARG A 236 -21.94 8.32 23.78
C ARG A 236 -21.63 6.87 23.43
N ILE A 237 -22.12 5.95 24.26
CA ILE A 237 -21.89 4.52 24.11
C ILE A 237 -23.23 3.78 24.05
N LEU A 238 -23.40 2.95 23.03
CA LEU A 238 -24.48 1.99 22.95
C LEU A 238 -23.94 0.62 23.38
N THR A 239 -24.38 0.15 24.54
CA THR A 239 -23.99 -1.14 25.09
C THR A 239 -25.07 -2.17 24.78
N ILE A 240 -24.74 -3.13 23.93
CA ILE A 240 -25.60 -4.23 23.48
C ILE A 240 -25.32 -5.44 24.37
N GLU A 241 -26.31 -5.88 25.14
CA GLU A 241 -26.21 -6.97 26.12
C GLU A 241 -27.24 -8.07 25.88
N GLY A 242 -27.06 -9.23 26.53
CA GLY A 242 -27.88 -10.42 26.29
C GLY A 242 -27.38 -11.28 25.12
N LEU A 243 -26.14 -11.08 24.68
CA LEU A 243 -25.57 -11.81 23.56
C LEU A 243 -24.99 -13.16 23.98
N ASN A 244 -24.94 -14.08 23.02
CA ASN A 244 -24.32 -15.40 23.17
C ASN A 244 -23.74 -15.86 21.83
N LEU A 245 -22.91 -15.02 21.20
CA LEU A 245 -22.42 -15.24 19.84
C LEU A 245 -21.16 -16.11 19.86
N SER A 246 -21.18 -17.24 19.14
CA SER A 246 -20.03 -18.14 18.99
C SER A 246 -19.29 -17.97 17.66
N ASP A 247 -19.97 -17.51 16.60
CA ASP A 247 -19.37 -17.37 15.28
C ASP A 247 -18.17 -16.40 15.32
N GLN A 248 -17.13 -16.67 14.54
CA GLN A 248 -15.88 -15.90 14.56
C GLN A 248 -16.06 -14.47 14.03
N TYR A 249 -16.87 -14.31 13.00
CA TYR A 249 -17.06 -13.06 12.29
C TYR A 249 -18.41 -12.46 12.64
N ILE A 250 -18.40 -11.25 13.19
CA ILE A 250 -19.60 -10.51 13.58
C ILE A 250 -19.66 -9.22 12.79
N ALA A 251 -20.78 -8.94 12.15
CA ALA A 251 -21.06 -7.67 11.51
C ALA A 251 -22.27 -7.00 12.19
N ILE A 252 -22.12 -5.72 12.50
CA ILE A 252 -23.17 -4.89 13.08
C ILE A 252 -23.47 -3.80 12.08
N THR A 253 -24.76 -3.60 11.83
CA THR A 253 -25.27 -2.61 10.89
C THR A 253 -26.58 -2.06 11.40
N THR A 254 -27.05 -0.95 10.83
CA THR A 254 -28.43 -0.50 11.01
C THR A 254 -29.28 -0.73 9.74
N GLY A 255 -30.60 -0.60 9.89
CA GLY A 255 -31.53 -0.47 8.76
C GLY A 255 -31.83 0.98 8.36
N LEU A 256 -31.11 1.95 8.91
CA LEU A 256 -31.39 3.38 8.73
C LEU A 256 -30.97 3.87 7.34
N LYS A 257 -31.58 4.98 6.92
CA LYS A 257 -31.33 5.64 5.63
C LYS A 257 -30.97 7.11 5.82
N GLY A 258 -30.26 7.69 4.86
CA GLY A 258 -29.79 9.08 4.92
C GLY A 258 -28.53 9.25 5.77
N LYS A 259 -28.02 10.48 5.85
CA LYS A 259 -26.74 10.81 6.50
C LYS A 259 -26.72 10.35 7.96
N GLY A 260 -25.78 9.47 8.30
CA GLY A 260 -25.61 8.97 9.65
C GLY A 260 -24.96 10.00 10.60
N ASP A 261 -25.26 9.89 11.89
CA ASP A 261 -24.72 10.74 12.96
C ASP A 261 -23.78 10.00 13.93
N PHE A 262 -23.73 8.67 13.88
CA PHE A 262 -22.90 7.83 14.74
C PHE A 262 -21.52 7.60 14.11
N VAL A 263 -20.65 8.60 14.25
CA VAL A 263 -19.32 8.63 13.60
C VAL A 263 -18.21 8.28 14.60
N ASN A 264 -17.26 7.45 14.16
CA ASN A 264 -15.96 7.17 14.78
C ASN A 264 -15.07 6.43 13.74
N THR A 265 -13.84 6.05 14.07
CA THR A 265 -13.10 5.04 13.29
C THR A 265 -13.57 3.63 13.63
N ALA A 266 -13.49 2.67 12.71
CA ALA A 266 -13.90 1.30 13.01
C ALA A 266 -13.10 0.70 14.19
N VAL A 267 -11.79 0.97 14.26
CA VAL A 267 -10.94 0.53 15.38
C VAL A 267 -11.29 1.20 16.71
N GLY A 268 -11.79 2.45 16.69
CA GLY A 268 -12.22 3.20 17.87
C GLY A 268 -13.67 2.94 18.28
N MET A 269 -14.50 2.47 17.34
CA MET A 269 -15.94 2.37 17.50
C MET A 269 -16.40 1.10 18.22
N VAL A 270 -15.78 -0.05 17.95
CA VAL A 270 -16.30 -1.33 18.44
C VAL A 270 -15.40 -1.96 19.50
N GLU A 271 -16.02 -2.41 20.58
CA GLU A 271 -15.41 -3.27 21.59
C GLU A 271 -16.31 -4.49 21.83
N ALA A 272 -15.74 -5.68 21.82
CA ALA A 272 -16.44 -6.92 22.12
C ALA A 272 -15.98 -7.48 23.46
N TYR A 273 -16.90 -8.06 24.23
CA TYR A 273 -16.60 -8.57 25.57
C TYR A 273 -17.11 -10.01 25.71
N GLY A 274 -16.30 -10.83 26.37
CA GLY A 274 -16.70 -12.14 26.87
C GLY A 274 -17.40 -12.04 28.22
N ASP A 275 -17.17 -13.03 29.08
CA ASP A 275 -17.66 -13.01 30.47
C ASP A 275 -16.81 -12.10 31.39
N GLY A 276 -15.59 -11.75 30.96
CA GLY A 276 -14.65 -10.90 31.70
C GLY A 276 -14.91 -9.38 31.56
N PRO A 277 -14.22 -8.56 32.39
CA PRO A 277 -14.37 -7.11 32.37
C PRO A 277 -13.64 -6.44 31.19
N ASP A 278 -12.60 -7.08 30.66
CA ASP A 278 -11.76 -6.52 29.61
C ASP A 278 -12.30 -6.83 28.20
N PRO A 279 -12.10 -5.92 27.24
CA PRO A 279 -12.46 -6.20 25.86
C PRO A 279 -11.60 -7.34 25.28
N LEU A 280 -12.26 -8.16 24.48
CA LEU A 280 -11.64 -9.17 23.63
C LEU A 280 -10.81 -8.50 22.55
N TRP A 281 -9.72 -9.15 22.16
CA TRP A 281 -8.89 -8.66 21.09
C TRP A 281 -9.59 -8.97 19.77
N VAL A 282 -9.71 -7.95 18.92
CA VAL A 282 -10.38 -8.07 17.64
C VAL A 282 -9.61 -7.35 16.53
N VAL A 283 -9.76 -7.84 15.31
CA VAL A 283 -9.52 -7.08 14.09
C VAL A 283 -10.85 -6.60 13.52
N VAL A 284 -10.84 -5.47 12.82
CA VAL A 284 -12.06 -4.85 12.28
C VAL A 284 -12.07 -4.86 10.75
N ALA A 285 -13.26 -4.83 10.19
CA ALA A 285 -13.54 -4.57 8.79
C ALA A 285 -14.69 -3.58 8.65
N THR A 286 -14.68 -2.83 7.55
CA THR A 286 -15.80 -2.03 7.06
C THR A 286 -16.16 -2.53 5.66
N ARG A 287 -17.00 -1.83 4.90
CA ARG A 287 -17.17 -2.13 3.46
C ARG A 287 -15.91 -1.86 2.65
N GLY A 288 -14.97 -1.09 3.19
CA GLY A 288 -13.75 -0.72 2.49
C GLY A 288 -12.75 -1.84 2.35
N ALA A 289 -12.16 -1.91 1.16
CA ALA A 289 -11.05 -2.78 0.82
C ALA A 289 -10.19 -2.05 -0.23
N ILE A 290 -8.86 -2.10 -0.12
CA ILE A 290 -7.97 -1.26 -0.96
C ILE A 290 -7.60 -1.90 -2.30
N TRP A 291 -7.58 -3.23 -2.39
CA TRP A 291 -7.12 -3.96 -3.58
C TRP A 291 -8.23 -4.67 -4.34
N VAL A 292 -9.46 -4.57 -3.84
CA VAL A 292 -10.64 -5.21 -4.42
C VAL A 292 -11.81 -4.24 -4.31
N LEU A 293 -12.83 -4.48 -5.13
CA LEU A 293 -14.07 -3.74 -5.03
C LEU A 293 -14.72 -3.95 -3.65
N PRO A 294 -15.40 -2.93 -3.10
CA PRO A 294 -16.20 -3.07 -1.90
C PRO A 294 -17.15 -4.25 -1.99
N ARG A 295 -17.17 -5.08 -0.95
CA ARG A 295 -17.92 -6.33 -0.93
C ARG A 295 -19.25 -6.14 -0.20
N ASP A 296 -20.30 -6.80 -0.68
CA ASP A 296 -21.49 -7.02 0.14
C ASP A 296 -21.24 -8.23 1.04
N PHE A 297 -21.17 -7.99 2.35
CA PHE A 297 -20.94 -9.03 3.35
C PHE A 297 -22.06 -10.10 3.36
N ARG A 298 -23.25 -9.78 2.83
CA ARG A 298 -24.38 -10.71 2.74
C ARG A 298 -24.16 -11.77 1.66
N GLU A 299 -23.50 -11.41 0.57
CA GLU A 299 -23.33 -12.27 -0.61
C GLU A 299 -21.94 -12.86 -0.73
N TYR A 300 -20.92 -12.14 -0.23
CA TYR A 300 -19.53 -12.54 -0.36
C TYR A 300 -18.80 -12.49 0.97
N GLY A 301 -18.49 -11.31 1.53
CA GLY A 301 -17.72 -11.22 2.79
C GLY A 301 -17.12 -9.83 2.98
N LEU A 302 -16.15 -9.69 3.89
CA LEU A 302 -15.44 -8.43 4.16
C LEU A 302 -13.91 -8.62 4.15
N ASP A 303 -13.15 -7.54 4.04
CA ASP A 303 -11.68 -7.58 4.11
C ASP A 303 -11.22 -7.02 5.47
N PHE A 304 -10.62 -7.87 6.30
CA PHE A 304 -10.27 -7.53 7.67
C PHE A 304 -8.84 -6.99 7.77
N ASP A 305 -8.67 -5.94 8.58
CA ASP A 305 -7.36 -5.35 8.88
C ASP A 305 -6.60 -4.88 7.61
N CYS A 306 -7.35 -4.34 6.63
CA CYS A 306 -6.82 -3.88 5.34
C CYS A 306 -6.25 -2.44 5.38
N GLY A 307 -6.00 -1.87 6.57
CA GLY A 307 -5.50 -0.51 6.73
C GLY A 307 -6.56 0.59 6.68
N LEU A 308 -7.83 0.25 6.43
CA LEU A 308 -8.94 1.21 6.37
C LEU A 308 -9.72 1.37 7.69
N GLY A 309 -9.39 0.61 8.73
CA GLY A 309 -10.12 0.64 10.00
C GLY A 309 -9.94 1.95 10.78
N THR A 310 -8.94 2.76 10.43
CA THR A 310 -8.67 4.09 11.00
C THR A 310 -9.40 5.21 10.26
N TYR A 311 -10.10 4.93 9.16
CA TYR A 311 -10.95 5.95 8.53
C TYR A 311 -12.19 6.25 9.38
N GLU A 312 -12.59 7.52 9.42
CA GLU A 312 -13.87 7.92 9.98
C GLU A 312 -15.00 7.32 9.13
N THR A 313 -15.89 6.58 9.78
CA THR A 313 -17.07 5.98 9.16
C THR A 313 -18.29 6.22 10.05
N SER A 314 -19.46 6.20 9.42
CA SER A 314 -20.74 6.42 10.10
C SER A 314 -21.48 5.09 10.18
N PHE A 315 -21.64 4.55 11.39
CA PHE A 315 -22.25 3.25 11.64
C PHE A 315 -23.70 3.15 11.12
N ASP A 316 -24.39 4.28 11.13
CA ASP A 316 -25.80 4.39 10.77
C ASP A 316 -26.00 4.93 9.35
N ASP A 317 -24.99 4.84 8.49
CA ASP A 317 -25.15 5.14 7.07
C ASP A 317 -25.85 4.00 6.31
N GLN A 318 -26.35 4.30 5.11
CA GLN A 318 -27.06 3.34 4.27
C GLN A 318 -26.11 2.30 3.65
N ASN A 319 -26.58 1.05 3.57
CA ASN A 319 -25.78 -0.09 3.09
C ASN A 319 -26.16 -0.58 1.69
N ASN A 320 -27.17 0.03 1.06
CA ASN A 320 -27.74 -0.44 -0.20
C ASN A 320 -27.31 0.39 -1.43
N GLN A 321 -26.51 1.45 -1.25
CA GLN A 321 -25.92 2.14 -2.38
C GLN A 321 -24.64 1.40 -2.79
N ARG A 322 -24.66 0.97 -4.05
CA ARG A 322 -23.50 0.49 -4.80
C ARG A 322 -23.23 1.56 -5.85
N ASP A 323 -22.05 2.18 -5.79
CA ASP A 323 -21.53 2.96 -6.90
C ASP A 323 -20.34 2.21 -7.47
N ASP A 324 -20.48 1.78 -8.72
CA ASP A 324 -19.46 1.08 -9.49
C ASP A 324 -18.55 2.06 -10.25
N SER A 325 -18.62 3.37 -9.97
CA SER A 325 -17.80 4.42 -10.61
C SER A 325 -16.29 4.28 -10.38
N GLY A 326 -15.85 3.34 -9.54
CA GLY A 326 -14.44 3.16 -9.20
C GLY A 326 -13.84 4.32 -8.39
N ASN A 327 -14.67 5.29 -7.98
CA ASN A 327 -14.22 6.39 -7.15
C ASN A 327 -13.98 5.90 -5.71
N TRP A 328 -12.76 6.11 -5.24
CA TRP A 328 -12.26 5.78 -3.91
C TRP A 328 -13.15 6.29 -2.77
N LYS A 329 -13.89 7.39 -2.98
CA LYS A 329 -14.92 7.89 -2.06
C LYS A 329 -15.96 6.84 -1.68
N TRP A 330 -16.33 5.96 -2.61
CA TRP A 330 -17.32 4.90 -2.37
C TRP A 330 -16.73 3.63 -1.79
N MET A 331 -15.40 3.48 -1.85
CA MET A 331 -14.73 2.39 -1.16
C MET A 331 -14.96 2.47 0.35
N LEU A 332 -15.13 3.68 0.91
CA LEU A 332 -15.27 3.90 2.34
C LEU A 332 -16.73 4.01 2.82
N ALA A 333 -17.70 3.95 1.90
CA ALA A 333 -19.11 4.25 2.18
C ALA A 333 -19.88 3.04 2.73
N GLY A 334 -20.72 3.29 3.74
CA GLY A 334 -21.72 2.36 4.26
C GLY A 334 -21.67 2.13 5.76
N GLY A 335 -22.84 1.91 6.36
CA GLY A 335 -23.02 1.76 7.80
C GLY A 335 -22.94 0.31 8.28
N VAL A 336 -21.78 -0.31 8.10
CA VAL A 336 -21.47 -1.62 8.69
C VAL A 336 -20.08 -1.62 9.31
N ILE A 337 -20.02 -2.10 10.54
CA ILE A 337 -18.78 -2.36 11.27
C ILE A 337 -18.75 -3.84 11.59
N ALA A 338 -17.72 -4.52 11.12
CA ALA A 338 -17.50 -5.92 11.45
C ALA A 338 -16.22 -6.07 12.28
N PHE A 339 -16.19 -7.12 13.07
CA PHE A 339 -15.02 -7.51 13.83
C PHE A 339 -14.90 -9.04 13.88
N ALA A 340 -13.68 -9.51 14.05
CA ALA A 340 -13.35 -10.91 14.24
C ALA A 340 -12.37 -11.06 15.40
N ARG A 341 -12.56 -12.09 16.21
CA ARG A 341 -11.73 -12.34 17.40
C ARG A 341 -10.29 -12.70 16.99
N GLY A 342 -9.33 -12.14 17.71
CA GLY A 342 -7.90 -12.35 17.50
C GLY A 342 -7.18 -11.12 16.92
N LYS A 343 -5.88 -11.30 16.68
CA LYS A 343 -4.99 -10.38 15.96
C LYS A 343 -4.18 -11.17 14.95
N ASN A 344 -3.81 -10.53 13.84
CA ASN A 344 -2.88 -11.13 12.89
C ASN A 344 -1.48 -11.17 13.50
N GLU A 345 -0.83 -12.33 13.46
CA GLU A 345 0.53 -12.50 13.98
C GLU A 345 1.59 -11.89 13.06
N TYR A 346 1.31 -11.82 11.76
CA TYR A 346 2.23 -11.32 10.74
C TYR A 346 1.54 -10.30 9.85
N LEU A 347 2.31 -9.33 9.33
CA LEU A 347 1.88 -8.56 8.17
C LEU A 347 1.65 -9.51 7.00
N ALA A 348 0.70 -9.16 6.12
CA ALA A 348 0.19 -10.07 5.11
C ALA A 348 1.29 -10.60 4.17
N GLY A 349 1.95 -9.69 3.46
CA GLY A 349 2.90 -10.03 2.39
C GLY A 349 4.27 -9.39 2.55
N THR A 350 4.63 -8.94 3.75
CA THR A 350 5.84 -8.13 3.99
C THR A 350 6.94 -8.99 4.61
N PRO A 351 8.00 -9.36 3.87
CA PRO A 351 9.16 -10.07 4.43
C PRO A 351 9.97 -9.19 5.40
N CYS A 352 10.54 -9.79 6.43
CA CYS A 352 11.43 -9.11 7.38
C CYS A 352 12.89 -9.18 6.91
N GLU A 353 13.49 -7.99 6.80
CA GLU A 353 14.84 -7.72 6.33
C GLU A 353 15.96 -8.41 7.11
N ALA A 354 15.70 -8.85 8.34
CA ALA A 354 16.72 -9.46 9.19
C ALA A 354 16.94 -10.96 8.92
N TYR A 355 16.00 -11.65 8.27
CA TYR A 355 16.18 -13.07 7.99
C TYR A 355 17.19 -13.30 6.86
N PRO A 356 18.20 -14.16 7.05
CA PRO A 356 19.16 -14.50 6.01
C PRO A 356 18.50 -15.04 4.72
N GLU A 357 17.39 -15.77 4.84
CA GLU A 357 16.60 -16.30 3.72
C GLU A 357 16.03 -15.17 2.87
N VAL A 358 15.46 -14.14 3.52
CA VAL A 358 14.91 -12.94 2.87
C VAL A 358 16.04 -12.15 2.20
N ARG A 359 17.17 -12.02 2.87
CA ARG A 359 18.36 -11.35 2.31
C ARG A 359 18.91 -12.05 1.07
N ARG A 360 18.94 -13.38 1.07
CA ARG A 360 19.30 -14.17 -0.11
C ARG A 360 18.29 -14.00 -1.24
N LEU A 361 16.99 -13.95 -0.94
CA LEU A 361 15.94 -13.69 -1.93
C LEU A 361 16.15 -12.33 -2.61
N TRP A 362 16.29 -11.26 -1.82
CA TRP A 362 16.45 -9.91 -2.34
C TRP A 362 17.75 -9.73 -3.13
N SER A 363 18.87 -10.25 -2.62
CA SER A 363 20.15 -10.21 -3.33
C SER A 363 20.10 -11.01 -4.63
N GLY A 364 19.40 -12.15 -4.64
CA GLY A 364 19.17 -12.94 -5.85
C GLY A 364 18.28 -12.23 -6.88
N TRP A 365 17.29 -11.44 -6.45
CA TRP A 365 16.53 -10.58 -7.36
C TRP A 365 17.37 -9.43 -7.93
N ALA A 366 18.17 -8.76 -7.08
CA ALA A 366 19.09 -7.72 -7.55
C ALA A 366 20.08 -8.27 -8.58
N GLN A 367 20.64 -9.47 -8.35
CA GLN A 367 21.55 -10.10 -9.31
C GLN A 367 20.86 -10.43 -10.64
N ARG A 368 19.64 -10.96 -10.61
CA ARG A 368 18.88 -11.23 -11.86
C ARG A 368 18.56 -9.97 -12.65
N ILE A 369 18.23 -8.88 -11.97
CA ILE A 369 18.07 -7.57 -12.60
C ILE A 369 19.38 -7.14 -13.28
N ILE A 370 20.53 -7.26 -12.60
CA ILE A 370 21.85 -6.97 -13.18
C ILE A 370 22.13 -7.85 -14.40
N ASP A 371 21.86 -9.15 -14.31
CA ASP A 371 22.12 -10.14 -15.36
C ASP A 371 21.25 -9.90 -16.61
N SER A 372 20.11 -9.20 -16.49
CA SER A 372 19.31 -8.73 -17.62
C SER A 372 19.98 -7.63 -18.44
N GLY A 373 21.06 -7.02 -17.93
CA GLY A 373 21.84 -5.99 -18.63
C GLY A 373 21.32 -4.56 -18.43
N VAL A 374 20.66 -4.28 -17.31
CA VAL A 374 20.14 -2.94 -17.01
C VAL A 374 21.25 -1.90 -16.80
N ASP A 375 20.92 -0.63 -17.02
CA ASP A 375 21.81 0.52 -16.78
C ASP A 375 21.85 0.94 -15.30
N GLY A 376 20.88 0.46 -14.51
CA GLY A 376 20.85 0.70 -13.07
C GLY A 376 19.76 -0.07 -12.33
N ILE A 377 19.83 0.01 -11.01
CA ILE A 377 18.81 -0.49 -10.09
C ILE A 377 18.22 0.69 -9.33
N ASP A 378 16.89 0.67 -9.16
CA ASP A 378 16.20 1.55 -8.22
C ASP A 378 15.47 0.71 -7.16
N VAL A 379 15.65 1.02 -5.88
CA VAL A 379 15.02 0.28 -4.77
C VAL A 379 13.86 1.07 -4.18
N ARG A 380 12.68 0.45 -4.21
CA ARG A 380 11.41 1.03 -3.76
C ARG A 380 10.89 0.31 -2.51
N ILE A 381 10.64 1.06 -1.43
CA ILE A 381 10.25 0.48 -0.12
C ILE A 381 8.74 0.27 0.06
N SER A 382 7.91 0.92 -0.75
CA SER A 382 6.45 0.76 -0.71
C SER A 382 6.00 -0.66 -1.12
N ALA A 383 5.12 -1.32 -0.36
CA ALA A 383 4.67 -2.69 -0.60
C ALA A 383 3.18 -2.99 -0.30
N HIS A 384 2.46 -3.56 -1.28
CA HIS A 384 1.03 -3.87 -1.17
C HIS A 384 0.64 -4.81 -0.01
N GLY A 385 1.61 -5.53 0.55
CA GLY A 385 1.44 -6.48 1.64
C GLY A 385 1.53 -5.91 3.05
N SER A 386 1.87 -4.62 3.20
CA SER A 386 2.09 -4.00 4.53
C SER A 386 0.84 -3.40 5.17
N LEU A 387 -0.30 -3.44 4.49
CA LEU A 387 -1.52 -2.77 4.96
C LEU A 387 -2.10 -3.48 6.19
N THR A 388 -2.23 -2.69 7.26
CA THR A 388 -2.83 -3.07 8.55
C THR A 388 -3.39 -1.83 9.23
N ASN A 389 -4.37 -2.02 10.12
CA ASN A 389 -4.94 -0.98 10.97
C ASN A 389 -4.04 -0.63 12.17
N GLU A 390 -3.00 -1.43 12.44
CA GLU A 390 -2.15 -1.31 13.64
C GLU A 390 -0.67 -1.45 13.27
N SER A 391 -0.16 -0.59 12.39
CA SER A 391 1.19 -0.70 11.82
C SER A 391 2.30 -0.75 12.87
N SER A 392 2.16 0.06 13.92
CA SER A 392 3.13 0.17 15.02
C SER A 392 3.26 -1.09 15.89
N GLU A 393 2.37 -2.07 15.72
CA GLU A 393 2.40 -3.33 16.47
C GLU A 393 3.32 -4.37 15.84
N TYR A 394 3.95 -4.10 14.69
CA TYR A 394 4.77 -5.06 13.92
C TYR A 394 6.26 -4.70 13.91
N GLY A 395 7.13 -5.64 13.53
CA GLY A 395 8.60 -5.48 13.53
C GLY A 395 9.31 -6.22 14.67
N TYR A 396 8.61 -7.12 15.36
CA TYR A 396 9.10 -7.83 16.54
C TYR A 396 9.49 -9.28 16.24
N ASN A 397 10.01 -9.52 15.02
CA ASN A 397 10.49 -10.83 14.62
C ASN A 397 11.47 -11.39 15.66
N LYS A 398 11.39 -12.69 15.92
CA LYS A 398 12.23 -13.34 16.94
C LYS A 398 13.72 -12.99 16.79
N ILE A 399 14.25 -13.01 15.57
CA ILE A 399 15.65 -12.66 15.29
C ILE A 399 16.00 -11.23 15.70
N ILE A 400 15.11 -10.27 15.43
CA ILE A 400 15.25 -8.87 15.83
C ILE A 400 15.17 -8.73 17.36
N VAL A 401 14.21 -9.41 18.00
CA VAL A 401 14.04 -9.35 19.46
C VAL A 401 15.24 -9.97 20.19
N ASP A 402 15.78 -11.08 19.68
CA ASP A 402 16.97 -11.72 20.24
C ASP A 402 18.20 -10.82 20.10
N GLU A 403 18.38 -10.20 18.93
CA GLU A 403 19.48 -9.24 18.69
C GLU A 403 19.33 -7.98 19.56
N PHE A 404 18.11 -7.47 19.72
CA PHE A 404 17.81 -6.36 20.63
C PHE A 404 18.18 -6.71 22.08
N LYS A 405 17.82 -7.92 22.55
CA LYS A 405 18.21 -8.42 23.88
C LYS A 405 19.71 -8.53 24.04
N GLN A 406 20.41 -8.98 23.00
CA GLN A 406 21.87 -9.07 23.02
C GLN A 406 22.52 -7.69 23.12
N LYS A 407 22.00 -6.68 22.39
CA LYS A 407 22.54 -5.32 22.33
C LYS A 407 22.20 -4.48 23.56
N TYR A 408 21.00 -4.65 24.14
CA TYR A 408 20.47 -3.77 25.19
C TYR A 408 20.12 -4.46 26.51
N GLY A 409 20.29 -5.79 26.62
CA GLY A 409 20.09 -6.54 27.86
C GLY A 409 18.63 -6.79 28.28
N LYS A 410 17.66 -6.39 27.45
CA LYS A 410 16.21 -6.57 27.70
C LYS A 410 15.44 -6.79 26.39
N ALA A 411 14.20 -7.30 26.46
CA ALA A 411 13.31 -7.30 25.29
C ALA A 411 12.82 -5.88 25.00
N PRO A 412 12.52 -5.53 23.73
CA PRO A 412 11.89 -4.25 23.42
C PRO A 412 10.46 -4.20 23.97
N ASP A 413 10.10 -3.09 24.60
CA ASP A 413 8.73 -2.76 24.96
C ASP A 413 8.14 -1.67 24.03
N ALA A 414 6.93 -1.21 24.33
CA ALA A 414 6.23 -0.21 23.51
C ALA A 414 6.61 1.26 23.85
N SER A 415 7.70 1.49 24.58
CA SER A 415 8.18 2.85 24.85
C SER A 415 8.81 3.47 23.59
N ASP A 416 8.68 4.78 23.43
CA ASP A 416 9.25 5.52 22.28
C ASP A 416 10.76 5.27 22.11
N THR A 417 11.47 5.05 23.22
CA THR A 417 12.91 4.73 23.20
C THR A 417 13.17 3.36 22.60
N ASP A 418 12.51 2.31 23.08
CA ASP A 418 12.70 0.95 22.57
C ASP A 418 12.21 0.84 21.12
N MET A 419 11.10 1.52 20.77
CA MET A 419 10.61 1.60 19.39
C MET A 419 11.62 2.24 18.44
N SER A 420 12.27 3.32 18.88
CA SER A 420 13.33 3.97 18.10
C SER A 420 14.53 3.04 17.92
N LEU A 421 15.01 2.40 18.98
CA LEU A 421 16.13 1.44 18.92
C LEU A 421 15.81 0.20 18.08
N LEU A 422 14.56 -0.27 18.10
CA LEU A 422 14.07 -1.36 17.26
C LEU A 422 14.08 -0.94 15.79
N ALA A 423 13.61 0.26 15.48
CA ALA A 423 13.61 0.81 14.13
C ALA A 423 15.03 1.00 13.58
N GLU A 424 15.97 1.46 14.40
CA GLU A 424 17.40 1.53 14.04
C GLU A 424 17.94 0.14 13.70
N LEU A 425 17.70 -0.85 14.55
CA LEU A 425 18.21 -2.22 14.34
C LEU A 425 17.71 -2.83 13.03
N ARG A 426 16.41 -2.69 12.75
CA ARG A 426 15.81 -3.10 11.48
C ARG A 426 16.38 -2.31 10.30
N GLY A 427 16.64 -1.02 10.49
CA GLY A 427 17.28 -0.13 9.54
C GLY A 427 18.72 -0.51 9.20
N GLU A 428 19.50 -1.01 10.17
CA GLU A 428 20.87 -1.51 9.98
C GLU A 428 20.90 -2.71 9.02
N HIS A 429 19.95 -3.63 9.17
CA HIS A 429 19.75 -4.74 8.24
C HIS A 429 19.44 -4.20 6.85
N PHE A 430 18.38 -3.39 6.67
CA PHE A 430 18.04 -2.87 5.33
C PHE A 430 19.17 -2.04 4.70
N THR A 431 19.88 -1.22 5.47
CA THR A 431 21.04 -0.46 4.98
C THR A 431 22.15 -1.38 4.47
N SER A 432 22.38 -2.52 5.12
CA SER A 432 23.33 -3.51 4.63
C SER A 432 22.91 -4.07 3.26
N PHE A 433 21.62 -4.20 2.99
CA PHE A 433 21.10 -4.62 1.67
C PHE A 433 21.40 -3.57 0.60
N ILE A 434 21.20 -2.29 0.93
CA ILE A 434 21.52 -1.17 0.03
C ILE A 434 23.02 -1.14 -0.30
N ARG A 435 23.89 -1.34 0.70
CA ARG A 435 25.36 -1.41 0.47
C ARG A 435 25.74 -2.56 -0.46
N GLU A 436 25.21 -3.75 -0.22
CA GLU A 436 25.47 -4.94 -1.06
C GLU A 436 24.97 -4.75 -2.50
N THR A 437 23.75 -4.23 -2.66
CA THR A 437 23.13 -3.98 -3.96
C THR A 437 23.91 -2.90 -4.74
N SER A 438 24.21 -1.77 -4.09
CA SER A 438 25.00 -0.67 -4.67
C SER A 438 26.37 -1.15 -5.17
N LYS A 439 27.09 -1.92 -4.33
CA LYS A 439 28.37 -2.51 -4.73
C LYS A 439 28.22 -3.42 -5.96
N SER A 440 27.18 -4.25 -5.99
CA SER A 440 26.96 -5.24 -7.05
C SER A 440 26.65 -4.57 -8.39
N ILE A 441 25.69 -3.64 -8.44
CA ILE A 441 25.33 -2.94 -9.69
C ILE A 441 26.48 -2.08 -10.21
N ARG A 442 27.22 -1.38 -9.32
CA ARG A 442 28.38 -0.58 -9.72
C ARG A 442 29.53 -1.42 -10.25
N SER A 443 29.74 -2.62 -9.69
CA SER A 443 30.73 -3.57 -10.21
C SER A 443 30.39 -4.06 -11.62
N ALA A 444 29.10 -4.08 -11.97
CA ALA A 444 28.60 -4.35 -13.32
C ALA A 444 28.56 -3.10 -14.22
N GLY A 445 28.98 -1.93 -13.72
CA GLY A 445 28.99 -0.67 -14.47
C GLY A 445 27.67 0.11 -14.45
N GLY A 446 26.65 -0.36 -13.73
CA GLY A 446 25.37 0.31 -13.60
C GLY A 446 25.31 1.31 -12.44
N LYS A 447 24.19 2.02 -12.35
CA LYS A 447 23.91 3.03 -11.31
C LYS A 447 22.95 2.54 -10.22
N MET A 448 23.07 3.08 -9.03
CA MET A 448 22.20 2.78 -7.89
C MET A 448 21.29 3.97 -7.56
N GLN A 449 19.99 3.71 -7.43
CA GLN A 449 19.00 4.66 -6.93
C GLN A 449 18.14 4.05 -5.83
N VAL A 450 17.49 4.93 -5.07
CA VAL A 450 16.44 4.56 -4.13
C VAL A 450 15.28 5.52 -4.24
N HIS A 451 14.09 5.04 -3.89
CA HIS A 451 12.94 5.91 -3.71
C HIS A 451 13.07 6.70 -2.41
N VAL A 452 12.96 8.02 -2.52
CA VAL A 452 12.71 8.90 -1.36
C VAL A 452 11.28 9.42 -1.42
N HIS A 453 10.42 8.91 -0.54
CA HIS A 453 9.02 9.29 -0.41
C HIS A 453 8.84 10.59 0.37
N THR A 454 7.93 11.45 -0.08
CA THR A 454 7.57 12.73 0.58
C THR A 454 6.86 12.56 1.93
N GLU A 455 6.38 11.36 2.22
CA GLU A 455 5.47 11.04 3.33
C GLU A 455 6.04 10.04 4.32
N ALA A 456 6.75 9.00 3.84
CA ALA A 456 7.13 7.83 4.65
C ALA A 456 8.24 8.09 5.68
N PHE A 457 8.97 9.20 5.53
CA PHE A 457 10.15 9.51 6.35
C PHE A 457 9.97 10.76 7.20
N ARG A 458 8.74 11.25 7.29
CA ARG A 458 8.41 12.35 8.21
C ARG A 458 8.69 11.90 9.64
N ARG A 459 8.92 12.86 10.52
CA ARG A 459 9.11 12.58 11.95
C ARG A 459 7.86 11.96 12.58
N ASP A 460 6.69 12.49 12.22
CA ASP A 460 5.40 12.11 12.79
C ASP A 460 4.39 11.80 11.66
N PRO A 461 4.61 10.73 10.86
CA PRO A 461 3.73 10.41 9.75
C PRO A 461 2.39 9.89 10.29
N CYS A 462 1.28 10.25 9.63
CA CYS A 462 -0.02 9.70 9.98
C CYS A 462 -0.24 8.30 9.39
N HIS A 463 -1.29 7.61 9.83
CA HIS A 463 -1.61 6.25 9.39
C HIS A 463 -1.65 6.13 7.86
N GLY A 464 -2.33 7.05 7.18
CA GLY A 464 -2.44 7.05 5.73
C GLY A 464 -1.13 7.24 4.98
N GLN A 465 -0.15 7.89 5.62
CA GLN A 465 1.19 8.08 5.07
C GLN A 465 2.06 6.84 5.29
N MET A 466 1.76 6.02 6.31
CA MET A 466 2.53 4.83 6.67
C MET A 466 1.94 3.53 6.15
N MET A 467 0.65 3.48 5.80
CA MET A 467 -0.10 2.22 5.64
C MET A 467 0.47 1.22 4.64
N GLY A 468 1.31 1.67 3.72
CA GLY A 468 1.92 0.80 2.74
C GLY A 468 3.37 0.41 3.06
N PHE A 469 4.01 1.08 4.00
CA PHE A 469 5.39 0.82 4.35
C PHE A 469 5.43 -0.16 5.53
N PRO A 470 6.46 -1.01 5.65
CA PRO A 470 6.74 -1.60 6.94
C PRO A 470 7.00 -0.47 7.95
N ASP A 471 6.27 -0.46 9.05
CA ASP A 471 6.50 0.48 10.15
C ASP A 471 7.63 -0.02 11.06
N ASN A 472 8.03 0.78 12.05
CA ASN A 472 9.09 0.46 13.01
C ASN A 472 10.41 0.05 12.34
N ILE A 473 10.81 0.78 11.30
CA ILE A 473 12.09 0.62 10.62
C ILE A 473 12.59 2.00 10.19
N ARG A 474 13.88 2.29 10.44
CA ARG A 474 14.52 3.50 9.95
C ARG A 474 15.19 3.22 8.60
N PHE A 475 14.73 3.92 7.57
CA PHE A 475 15.38 3.94 6.26
C PHE A 475 16.37 5.11 6.21
N ASP A 476 17.64 4.84 6.46
CA ASP A 476 18.66 5.89 6.65
C ASP A 476 19.22 6.44 5.32
N TRP A 477 18.34 6.92 4.45
CA TRP A 477 18.68 7.36 3.10
C TRP A 477 19.70 8.51 3.08
N LYS A 478 19.70 9.37 4.11
CA LYS A 478 20.69 10.44 4.26
C LYS A 478 22.10 9.88 4.44
N SER A 479 22.25 8.85 5.26
CA SER A 479 23.53 8.16 5.41
C SER A 479 23.96 7.50 4.11
N TRP A 480 23.03 6.89 3.36
CA TRP A 480 23.34 6.29 2.05
C TRP A 480 23.87 7.32 1.04
N VAL A 481 23.37 8.56 1.08
CA VAL A 481 23.92 9.69 0.31
C VAL A 481 25.35 10.00 0.78
N THR A 482 25.58 10.18 2.08
CA THR A 482 26.90 10.55 2.60
C THR A 482 27.97 9.47 2.43
N GLU A 483 27.55 8.20 2.42
CA GLU A 483 28.41 7.04 2.18
C GLU A 483 28.72 6.82 0.70
N GLY A 484 28.12 7.60 -0.21
CA GLY A 484 28.31 7.45 -1.66
C GLY A 484 27.64 6.21 -2.25
N LEU A 485 26.59 5.69 -1.60
CA LEU A 485 25.90 4.47 -2.06
C LEU A 485 24.99 4.73 -3.26
N LEU A 486 24.61 5.99 -3.52
CA LEU A 486 23.57 6.36 -4.47
C LEU A 486 24.15 7.24 -5.60
N ASP A 487 23.64 7.07 -6.81
CA ASP A 487 23.89 7.92 -7.98
C ASP A 487 22.72 8.86 -8.29
N GLY A 488 21.57 8.63 -7.65
CA GLY A 488 20.35 9.40 -7.84
C GLY A 488 19.26 8.94 -6.89
N VAL A 489 18.19 9.72 -6.84
CA VAL A 489 17.00 9.43 -6.04
C VAL A 489 15.76 9.61 -6.88
N THR A 490 14.89 8.60 -6.86
CA THR A 490 13.52 8.73 -7.33
C THR A 490 12.71 9.39 -6.22
N PHE A 491 12.46 10.69 -6.35
CA PHE A 491 11.74 11.49 -5.38
C PHE A 491 10.24 11.30 -5.61
N ARG A 492 9.62 10.45 -4.79
CA ARG A 492 8.28 9.94 -5.02
C ARG A 492 7.26 10.69 -4.18
N THR A 493 6.25 11.21 -4.85
CA THR A 493 5.04 11.70 -4.18
C THR A 493 4.25 10.54 -3.58
N SER A 494 3.29 10.88 -2.72
CA SER A 494 2.56 9.90 -1.92
C SER A 494 2.16 8.64 -2.64
N TRP A 495 2.42 7.48 -2.06
CA TRP A 495 1.99 6.25 -2.69
C TRP A 495 0.47 6.16 -2.85
N PHE A 496 -0.30 6.66 -1.88
CA PHE A 496 -1.74 6.81 -1.98
C PHE A 496 -2.13 8.29 -2.12
N GLU A 497 -1.62 8.97 -3.14
CA GLU A 497 -1.93 10.40 -3.37
C GLU A 497 -3.44 10.71 -3.27
N GLY A 498 -4.29 9.85 -3.87
CA GLY A 498 -5.74 10.04 -3.90
C GLY A 498 -6.43 9.87 -2.56
N LEU A 499 -5.71 9.41 -1.53
CA LEU A 499 -6.22 9.23 -0.16
C LEU A 499 -5.51 10.13 0.85
N GLU A 500 -4.57 10.97 0.45
CA GLU A 500 -3.88 11.89 1.38
C GLU A 500 -4.80 12.94 1.99
N ASP A 501 -5.83 13.31 1.23
CA ASP A 501 -6.89 14.21 1.65
C ASP A 501 -8.22 13.46 1.79
N ARG A 502 -9.16 14.09 2.50
CA ARG A 502 -10.50 13.53 2.70
C ARG A 502 -11.26 13.42 1.38
N PRO A 503 -12.05 12.35 1.13
CA PRO A 503 -12.80 12.20 -0.11
C PRO A 503 -13.79 13.27 -0.49
N GLU A 504 -14.27 14.01 0.50
CA GLU A 504 -15.13 15.16 0.31
C GLU A 504 -14.40 16.46 -0.04
N ASN A 505 -13.06 16.51 0.09
CA ASN A 505 -12.26 17.69 -0.15
C ASN A 505 -11.59 17.62 -1.52
N PRO A 506 -11.37 18.78 -2.18
CA PRO A 506 -10.46 18.82 -3.30
C PRO A 506 -9.05 18.40 -2.84
N PRO A 507 -8.25 17.77 -3.71
CA PRO A 507 -6.85 17.46 -3.42
C PRO A 507 -6.12 18.71 -2.96
N PHE A 508 -5.41 18.61 -1.85
CA PHE A 508 -4.59 19.68 -1.29
C PHE A 508 -3.17 19.17 -1.05
N ARG A 509 -2.98 18.13 -0.23
CA ARG A 509 -1.65 17.61 0.12
C ARG A 509 -0.92 17.01 -1.09
N SER A 510 -1.64 16.32 -1.97
CA SER A 510 -1.08 15.67 -3.16
C SER A 510 -0.78 16.62 -4.34
N ARG A 511 -1.25 17.87 -4.27
CA ARG A 511 -0.90 18.91 -5.24
C ARG A 511 0.59 19.18 -5.13
N LEU A 512 1.29 19.24 -6.27
CA LEU A 512 2.76 19.27 -6.27
C LEU A 512 3.32 20.44 -5.45
N VAL A 513 2.74 21.64 -5.62
CA VAL A 513 3.15 22.83 -4.87
C VAL A 513 3.13 22.62 -3.36
N ASN A 514 2.11 21.93 -2.83
CA ASN A 514 1.96 21.69 -1.40
C ASN A 514 2.84 20.53 -0.94
N ALA A 515 2.93 19.45 -1.73
CA ALA A 515 3.81 18.33 -1.45
C ALA A 515 5.29 18.77 -1.37
N LEU A 516 5.72 19.67 -2.25
CA LEU A 516 7.08 20.23 -2.25
C LEU A 516 7.29 21.37 -1.24
N ASP A 517 6.21 22.00 -0.75
CA ASP A 517 6.30 23.01 0.30
C ASP A 517 6.44 22.39 1.71
N ASP A 518 6.09 21.10 1.86
CA ASP A 518 6.24 20.36 3.10
C ASP A 518 7.68 20.47 3.66
N PRO A 519 7.86 20.73 4.97
CA PRO A 519 9.17 20.90 5.56
C PRO A 519 10.12 19.73 5.28
N TYR A 520 9.60 18.50 5.30
CA TYR A 520 10.40 17.30 5.06
C TYR A 520 10.85 17.20 3.59
N ALA A 521 9.97 17.55 2.64
CA ALA A 521 10.30 17.56 1.22
C ALA A 521 11.38 18.62 0.91
N LYS A 522 11.25 19.83 1.50
CA LYS A 522 12.26 20.89 1.38
C LYS A 522 13.62 20.46 1.91
N GLU A 523 13.64 19.89 3.12
CA GLU A 523 14.86 19.38 3.75
C GLU A 523 15.50 18.28 2.90
N SER A 524 14.68 17.35 2.39
CA SER A 524 15.16 16.23 1.58
C SER A 524 15.80 16.73 0.28
N LEU A 525 15.14 17.62 -0.46
CA LEU A 525 15.68 18.22 -1.68
C LEU A 525 16.94 19.03 -1.41
N ALA A 526 16.98 19.83 -0.34
CA ALA A 526 18.17 20.57 0.04
C ALA A 526 19.34 19.63 0.35
N THR A 527 19.09 18.51 1.03
CA THR A 527 20.10 17.49 1.31
C THR A 527 20.67 16.90 0.03
N LEU A 528 19.81 16.56 -0.94
CA LEU A 528 20.23 15.99 -2.24
C LEU A 528 21.02 17.00 -3.06
N VAL A 529 20.56 18.25 -3.15
CA VAL A 529 21.25 19.34 -3.86
C VAL A 529 22.62 19.60 -3.25
N ASN A 530 22.72 19.70 -1.92
CA ASN A 530 23.98 19.92 -1.23
C ASN A 530 24.98 18.78 -1.43
N ALA A 531 24.49 17.55 -1.59
CA ALA A 531 25.30 16.37 -1.85
C ALA A 531 25.59 16.15 -3.35
N GLY A 532 25.01 16.95 -4.24
CA GLY A 532 25.13 16.77 -5.70
C GLY A 532 24.44 15.51 -6.22
N ILE A 533 23.45 14.97 -5.51
CA ILE A 533 22.69 13.79 -5.92
C ILE A 533 21.46 14.22 -6.72
N PRO A 534 21.30 13.78 -7.98
CA PRO A 534 20.15 14.16 -8.80
C PRO A 534 18.85 13.54 -8.26
N ALA A 535 17.81 14.36 -8.19
CA ALA A 535 16.45 13.94 -7.85
C ALA A 535 15.57 13.86 -9.10
N TYR A 536 14.81 12.78 -9.25
CA TYR A 536 13.84 12.57 -10.33
C TYR A 536 12.45 12.52 -9.73
N LEU A 537 11.57 13.49 -10.03
CA LEU A 537 10.22 13.48 -9.47
C LEU A 537 9.41 12.36 -10.11
N ASN A 538 8.94 11.40 -9.32
CA ASN A 538 8.02 10.37 -9.74
C ASN A 538 6.60 10.71 -9.32
N ARG A 539 5.68 10.80 -10.31
CA ARG A 539 4.32 11.31 -10.11
C ARG A 539 3.29 10.49 -10.88
N TYR A 540 2.13 10.27 -10.28
CA TYR A 540 1.03 9.50 -10.85
C TYR A 540 0.19 10.29 -11.86
N PHE A 541 -0.17 9.67 -12.98
CA PHE A 541 -1.29 10.10 -13.80
C PHE A 541 -2.62 9.89 -13.05
N GLN A 542 -3.44 10.95 -13.00
CA GLN A 542 -4.85 10.94 -12.59
C GLN A 542 -5.24 10.29 -11.24
N ARG A 543 -4.31 10.03 -10.30
CA ARG A 543 -4.71 9.55 -8.96
C ARG A 543 -5.32 10.65 -8.09
N SER A 544 -4.75 11.85 -8.13
CA SER A 544 -5.23 12.99 -7.35
C SER A 544 -5.56 14.20 -8.20
N VAL A 545 -4.73 14.48 -9.20
CA VAL A 545 -4.84 15.67 -10.04
C VAL A 545 -5.15 15.26 -11.48
N GLY A 546 -5.89 16.10 -12.20
CA GLY A 546 -6.22 15.83 -13.61
C GLY A 546 -5.04 16.04 -14.56
N ASP A 547 -5.21 15.65 -15.83
CA ASP A 547 -4.15 15.74 -16.85
C ASP A 547 -3.57 17.16 -17.00
N GLU A 548 -4.38 18.20 -16.88
CA GLU A 548 -3.93 19.58 -16.99
C GLU A 548 -2.92 19.95 -15.91
N GLU A 549 -3.22 19.64 -14.65
CA GLU A 549 -2.30 19.89 -13.52
C GLU A 549 -1.08 18.98 -13.60
N TYR A 550 -1.23 17.72 -14.00
CA TYR A 550 -0.09 16.82 -14.21
C TYR A 550 0.90 17.34 -15.26
N LEU A 551 0.42 17.87 -16.39
CA LEU A 551 1.26 18.48 -17.42
C LEU A 551 1.88 19.81 -16.97
N ALA A 552 1.19 20.55 -16.11
CA ALA A 552 1.75 21.73 -15.46
C ALA A 552 2.85 21.34 -14.47
N ASP A 553 2.69 20.23 -13.75
CA ASP A 553 3.68 19.69 -12.82
C ASP A 553 4.97 19.26 -13.54
N LEU A 554 4.86 18.64 -14.72
CA LEU A 554 6.02 18.36 -15.58
C LEU A 554 6.77 19.65 -15.95
N GLU A 555 6.06 20.71 -16.34
CA GLU A 555 6.68 22.01 -16.65
C GLU A 555 7.31 22.67 -15.41
N ASN A 556 6.62 22.63 -14.27
CA ASN A 556 7.12 23.20 -13.01
C ASN A 556 8.41 22.50 -12.57
N VAL A 557 8.48 21.17 -12.68
CA VAL A 557 9.69 20.39 -12.36
C VAL A 557 10.80 20.63 -13.37
N TYR A 558 10.45 20.77 -14.65
CA TYR A 558 11.42 21.18 -15.68
C TYR A 558 12.02 22.57 -15.38
N LEU A 559 11.28 23.48 -14.76
CA LEU A 559 11.79 24.80 -14.38
C LEU A 559 12.49 24.84 -13.02
N ASP A 560 12.36 23.78 -12.22
CA ASP A 560 12.99 23.66 -10.91
C ASP A 560 14.36 23.00 -11.02
N GLU A 561 15.42 23.78 -10.81
CA GLU A 561 16.81 23.31 -10.91
C GLU A 561 17.21 22.32 -9.80
N ARG A 562 16.37 22.13 -8.78
CA ARG A 562 16.58 21.07 -7.76
C ARG A 562 16.33 19.68 -8.31
N PHE A 563 15.55 19.55 -9.39
CA PHE A 563 15.24 18.28 -10.04
C PHE A 563 16.05 18.09 -11.31
N ALA A 564 16.51 16.86 -11.53
CA ALA A 564 17.20 16.42 -12.74
C ALA A 564 16.25 15.73 -13.74
N GLY A 565 15.00 15.47 -13.37
CA GLY A 565 14.04 14.85 -14.26
C GLY A 565 12.66 14.64 -13.67
N PHE A 566 11.78 14.12 -14.51
CA PHE A 566 10.38 13.81 -14.21
C PHE A 566 10.05 12.43 -14.76
N ASP A 567 9.45 11.60 -13.92
CA ASP A 567 9.05 10.25 -14.25
C ASP A 567 7.54 10.12 -14.42
N LEU A 568 7.15 9.62 -15.58
CA LEU A 568 5.77 9.39 -16.00
C LEU A 568 5.26 8.07 -15.39
N TYR A 569 4.56 8.14 -14.26
CA TYR A 569 4.03 6.95 -13.57
C TYR A 569 2.52 6.82 -13.77
N GLU A 570 1.95 5.71 -14.24
CA GLU A 570 2.60 4.56 -14.87
C GLU A 570 2.19 4.43 -16.34
N PHE A 571 2.97 3.66 -17.09
CA PHE A 571 2.85 3.55 -18.53
C PHE A 571 1.46 3.07 -18.99
N SER A 572 0.81 2.15 -18.26
CA SER A 572 -0.54 1.64 -18.56
C SER A 572 -1.64 2.71 -18.51
N GLU A 573 -1.38 3.81 -17.81
CA GLU A 573 -2.23 5.01 -17.79
C GLU A 573 -1.97 5.93 -18.99
N MET A 574 -0.82 5.83 -19.67
CA MET A 574 -0.55 6.60 -20.88
C MET A 574 -0.94 5.85 -22.16
N ALA A 575 -0.65 4.55 -22.22
CA ALA A 575 -0.88 3.74 -23.40
C ALA A 575 -1.25 2.30 -23.02
N ARG A 576 -2.05 1.64 -23.86
CA ARG A 576 -2.54 0.28 -23.62
C ARG A 576 -2.39 -0.59 -24.86
N ALA A 577 -1.85 -1.78 -24.67
CA ALA A 577 -1.82 -2.80 -25.71
C ALA A 577 -3.26 -3.19 -26.09
N ASN A 578 -3.49 -3.53 -27.36
CA ASN A 578 -4.72 -4.20 -27.73
C ASN A 578 -4.67 -5.70 -27.36
N PRO A 579 -5.81 -6.39 -27.27
CA PRO A 579 -5.86 -7.81 -26.92
C PRO A 579 -4.94 -8.70 -27.77
N GLU A 580 -4.85 -8.41 -29.08
CA GLU A 580 -4.05 -9.17 -30.05
C GLU A 580 -2.54 -8.89 -29.96
N GLY A 581 -2.11 -7.89 -29.20
CA GLY A 581 -0.71 -7.50 -29.07
C GLY A 581 -0.08 -6.94 -30.33
N THR A 582 -0.89 -6.37 -31.22
CA THR A 582 -0.45 -5.83 -32.51
C THR A 582 -0.33 -4.31 -32.52
N THR A 583 -0.99 -3.61 -31.58
CA THR A 583 -0.92 -2.15 -31.44
C THR A 583 -0.87 -1.70 -29.99
N LEU A 584 -0.26 -0.54 -29.80
CA LEU A 584 -0.20 0.18 -28.53
C LEU A 584 -0.93 1.50 -28.74
N ASN A 585 -2.06 1.66 -28.06
CA ASN A 585 -2.98 2.78 -28.26
C ASN A 585 -2.84 3.78 -27.13
N SER A 586 -2.79 5.06 -27.45
CA SER A 586 -2.81 6.13 -26.45
C SER A 586 -4.10 6.07 -25.63
N HIS A 587 -3.96 5.98 -24.30
CA HIS A 587 -5.10 6.01 -23.39
C HIS A 587 -5.53 7.46 -23.17
N GLN A 588 -6.78 7.78 -23.55
CA GLN A 588 -7.34 9.13 -23.44
C GLN A 588 -6.53 10.24 -24.14
N GLY A 589 -5.67 9.90 -25.12
CA GLY A 589 -4.82 10.86 -25.81
C GLY A 589 -3.61 11.34 -25.00
N ARG A 590 -3.26 10.66 -23.89
CA ARG A 590 -2.22 11.11 -22.96
C ARG A 590 -0.82 11.06 -23.56
N MET A 591 -0.51 10.11 -24.45
CA MET A 591 0.77 10.09 -25.17
C MET A 591 0.96 11.37 -26.00
N GLU A 592 -0.08 11.81 -26.71
CA GLU A 592 -0.07 13.02 -27.52
C GLU A 592 0.02 14.29 -26.66
N MET A 593 -0.66 14.30 -25.50
CA MET A 593 -0.57 15.39 -24.54
C MET A 593 0.85 15.56 -23.97
N VAL A 594 1.47 14.45 -23.55
CA VAL A 594 2.86 14.45 -23.05
C VAL A 594 3.81 14.87 -24.16
N MET A 595 3.70 14.31 -25.38
CA MET A 595 4.51 14.73 -26.52
C MET A 595 4.36 16.23 -26.80
N GLY A 596 3.13 16.75 -26.76
CA GLY A 596 2.85 18.16 -26.96
C GLY A 596 3.50 19.05 -25.89
N LYS A 597 3.54 18.60 -24.64
CA LYS A 597 4.25 19.29 -23.56
C LYS A 597 5.77 19.18 -23.72
N ALA A 598 6.30 17.99 -23.99
CA ALA A 598 7.73 17.74 -24.20
C ALA A 598 8.32 18.62 -25.32
N LYS A 599 7.62 18.75 -26.45
CA LYS A 599 7.99 19.67 -27.56
C LYS A 599 8.04 21.13 -27.13
N LYS A 600 7.08 21.58 -26.31
CA LYS A 600 7.08 22.97 -25.77
C LYS A 600 8.27 23.22 -24.85
N LEU A 601 8.69 22.21 -24.10
CA LEU A 601 9.85 22.25 -23.19
C LEU A 601 11.18 22.04 -23.92
N GLY A 602 11.18 21.64 -25.20
CA GLY A 602 12.39 21.35 -25.98
C GLY A 602 13.04 20.01 -25.62
N LEU A 603 12.26 19.05 -25.12
CA LEU A 603 12.72 17.69 -24.81
C LEU A 603 12.69 16.76 -26.04
N VAL A 604 12.01 17.16 -27.12
CA VAL A 604 11.85 16.45 -28.40
C VAL A 604 12.04 17.41 -29.57
#